data_AF-A0A7R9TZU2-F1
#
_entry.id   AF-A0A7R9TZU2-F1
#
_cell.length_a   1.000
_cell.length_b   1.000
_cell.length_c   1.000
_cell.angle_alpha   90.00
_cell.angle_beta   90.00
_cell.angle_gamma   90.00
#
_symmetry.space_group_name_H-M   'P 1'
#
loop_
_entity.id
_entity.type
_entity.pdbx_description
1 polymer ?
#
loop_
_entity_poly.entity_id
_entity_poly.type
_entity_poly.pdbx_seq_one_letter_code
_entity_poly.pdbx_strand_id
1 'polypeptide(L)'
;NVPAGAASPRVADELLDAFLTLLGKDADRRASIEVTHKKAVKWKHAYPANPTGRVYFDPETGVAACGDWTFGGRTSDAYDSGVAVGKEISTYLELSREL
;
A
#
# COMPACT_ATOMS: atom_id res chain seq x y z
N ASN A 1 0.49 6.88 25.07
CA ASN A 1 1.22 6.62 23.81
C ASN A 1 0.26 6.12 22.75
N VAL A 2 -0.16 6.98 21.82
CA VAL A 2 -0.89 6.55 20.61
C VAL A 2 0.17 6.25 19.54
N PRO A 3 0.27 5.02 19.01
CA PRO A 3 1.29 4.68 18.02
C PRO A 3 1.08 5.48 16.72
N ALA A 4 2.19 5.83 16.06
CA ALA A 4 2.17 6.53 14.78
C ALA A 4 1.30 5.76 13.77
N GLY A 5 0.31 6.44 13.18
CA GLY A 5 -0.60 5.85 12.18
C GLY A 5 -1.94 5.35 12.70
N ALA A 6 -2.21 5.40 14.01
CA ALA A 6 -3.54 5.12 14.54
C ALA A 6 -4.56 6.13 13.97
N ALA A 7 -5.65 5.63 13.37
CA ALA A 7 -6.75 6.49 13.01
C ALA A 7 -7.49 6.95 14.28
N SER A 8 -8.21 8.07 14.17
CA SER A 8 -9.04 8.56 15.28
C SER A 8 -9.99 7.44 15.75
N PRO A 9 -10.24 7.29 17.06
CA PRO A 9 -11.24 6.35 17.59
C PRO A 9 -12.59 6.46 16.87
N ARG A 10 -12.96 7.68 16.45
CA ARG A 10 -14.16 7.97 15.67
C ARG A 10 -14.23 7.20 14.34
N VAL A 11 -13.11 7.01 13.66
CA VAL A 11 -13.09 6.26 12.38
C VAL A 11 -13.39 4.79 12.60
N ALA A 12 -12.89 4.20 13.70
CA ALA A 12 -13.22 2.82 14.03
C ALA A 12 -14.73 2.65 14.32
N ASP A 13 -15.35 3.65 14.95
CA ASP A 13 -16.79 3.66 15.21
C ASP A 13 -17.61 3.81 13.92
N GLU A 14 -17.24 4.73 13.04
CA GLU A 14 -17.92 4.94 11.75
C GLU A 14 -17.84 3.69 10.85
N LEU A 15 -16.68 3.03 10.81
CA LEU A 15 -16.51 1.77 10.07
C LEU A 15 -17.33 0.62 10.67
N LEU A 16 -17.41 0.54 12.00
CA LEU A 16 -18.25 -0.46 12.68
C LEU A 16 -19.73 -0.23 12.37
N ASP A 17 -20.19 1.02 12.41
CA ASP A 17 -21.60 1.36 12.15
C ASP A 17 -21.98 1.03 10.69
N ALA A 18 -21.10 1.34 9.74
CA ALA A 18 -21.27 0.96 8.33
C ALA A 18 -21.31 -0.57 8.15
N PHE A 19 -20.41 -1.30 8.82
CA PHE A 19 -20.38 -2.77 8.79
C PHE A 19 -21.66 -3.40 9.34
N LEU A 20 -22.16 -2.93 10.50
CA LEU A 20 -23.39 -3.44 11.10
C LEU A 20 -24.62 -3.14 10.22
N THR A 21 -24.66 -1.96 9.60
CA THR A 21 -25.70 -1.58 8.65
C THR A 21 -25.74 -2.54 7.47
N LEU A 22 -24.58 -2.87 6.88
CA LEU A 22 -24.48 -3.83 5.77
C LEU A 22 -24.99 -5.23 6.14
N LEU A 23 -24.92 -5.61 7.42
CA LEU A 23 -25.41 -6.89 7.93
C LEU A 23 -26.92 -6.87 8.29
N GLY A 24 -27.64 -5.77 8.06
CA GLY A 24 -29.03 -5.62 8.52
C GLY A 24 -29.15 -5.69 10.05
N LYS A 25 -28.12 -5.19 10.74
CA LYS A 25 -28.06 -5.06 12.20
C LYS A 25 -28.23 -3.60 12.57
N ASP A 26 -29.46 -3.14 12.40
CA ASP A 26 -29.90 -1.77 12.65
C ASP A 26 -29.67 -1.36 14.12
N ALA A 27 -29.89 -0.09 14.45
CA ALA A 27 -29.56 0.51 15.75
C ALA A 27 -30.06 -0.29 16.97
N ASP A 28 -31.24 -0.91 16.88
CA ASP A 28 -31.82 -1.72 17.97
C ASP A 28 -31.05 -3.03 18.20
N ARG A 29 -30.45 -3.59 17.14
CA ARG A 29 -29.61 -4.80 17.22
C ARG A 29 -28.17 -4.49 17.59
N ARG A 30 -27.68 -3.28 17.31
CA ARG A 30 -26.35 -2.80 17.71
C ARG A 30 -26.15 -2.89 19.23
N ALA A 31 -27.15 -2.50 20.01
CA ALA A 31 -27.08 -2.51 21.47
C ALA A 31 -26.87 -3.91 22.08
N SER A 32 -27.18 -4.97 21.32
CA SER A 32 -27.00 -6.37 21.73
C SER A 32 -25.65 -6.98 21.32
N ILE A 33 -24.80 -6.23 20.61
CA ILE A 33 -23.53 -6.72 20.09
C ILE A 33 -22.39 -6.18 20.96
N GLU A 34 -21.72 -7.09 21.66
CA GLU A 34 -20.51 -6.77 22.41
C GLU A 34 -19.29 -6.72 21.45
N VAL A 35 -18.67 -5.55 21.33
CA VAL A 35 -17.42 -5.38 20.56
C VAL A 35 -16.23 -5.53 21.49
N THR A 36 -15.62 -6.71 21.47
CA THR A 36 -14.43 -7.03 22.29
C THR A 36 -13.15 -6.38 21.79
N HIS A 37 -13.08 -6.05 20.49
CA HIS A 37 -11.94 -5.37 19.89
C HIS A 37 -12.34 -4.54 18.67
N LYS A 38 -11.79 -3.33 18.56
CA LYS A 38 -11.86 -2.50 17.34
C LYS A 38 -10.57 -1.70 17.19
N LYS A 39 -10.10 -1.55 15.95
CA LYS A 39 -8.90 -0.79 15.61
C LYS A 39 -9.01 -0.27 14.17
N ALA A 40 -8.63 0.99 13.98
CA ALA A 40 -8.51 1.59 12.65
C ALA A 40 -7.09 2.14 12.45
N VAL A 41 -6.57 1.98 11.24
CA VAL A 41 -5.23 2.42 10.84
C VAL A 41 -5.33 3.27 9.59
N LYS A 42 -4.61 4.40 9.56
CA LYS A 42 -4.55 5.27 8.39
C LYS A 42 -3.30 4.96 7.56
N TRP A 43 -3.52 4.55 6.32
CA TRP A 43 -2.48 4.35 5.32
C TRP A 43 -2.41 5.57 4.39
N LYS A 44 -1.41 6.44 4.57
CA LYS A 44 -1.29 7.69 3.81
C LYS A 44 -0.98 7.48 2.33
N HIS A 45 -0.33 6.38 1.99
CA HIS A 45 0.13 6.02 0.65
C HIS A 45 -0.32 4.60 0.30
N ALA A 46 -1.60 4.30 0.56
CA ALA A 46 -2.14 2.95 0.43
C ALA A 46 -2.25 2.46 -1.01
N TYR A 47 -2.44 3.39 -1.94
CA TYR A 47 -2.71 3.08 -3.34
C TYR A 47 -2.22 4.22 -4.23
N PRO A 48 -1.46 3.93 -5.30
CA PRO A 48 -1.05 4.92 -6.27
C PRO A 48 -2.23 5.34 -7.15
N ALA A 49 -2.52 6.64 -7.20
CA ALA A 49 -3.60 7.16 -8.03
C ALA A 49 -3.27 7.11 -9.54
N ASN A 50 -2.01 7.36 -9.90
CA ASN A 50 -1.54 7.41 -11.28
C ASN A 50 -0.19 6.69 -11.37
N PRO A 51 -0.18 5.38 -11.67
CA PRO A 51 1.06 4.65 -11.89
C PRO A 51 1.87 5.26 -13.03
N THR A 52 3.19 5.34 -12.89
CA THR A 52 4.06 5.99 -13.90
C THR A 52 4.22 5.18 -15.18
N GLY A 53 3.90 3.89 -15.15
CA GLY A 53 4.07 2.94 -16.25
C GLY A 53 5.52 2.53 -16.52
N ARG A 54 6.48 2.95 -15.69
CA ARG A 54 7.90 2.65 -15.86
C ARG A 54 8.67 2.69 -14.55
N VAL A 55 9.80 1.99 -14.51
CA VAL A 55 10.81 2.12 -13.47
C VAL A 55 11.83 3.21 -13.82
N TYR A 56 12.69 3.56 -12.87
CA TYR A 56 13.73 4.56 -13.07
C TYR A 56 15.06 3.97 -12.62
N PHE A 57 16.09 4.12 -13.44
CA PHE A 57 17.46 3.77 -13.10
C PHE A 57 18.40 4.87 -13.59
N ASP A 58 19.27 5.33 -12.71
CA ASP A 58 20.36 6.25 -12.99
C ASP A 58 21.69 5.48 -12.93
N PRO A 59 22.31 5.16 -14.08
CA PRO A 59 23.54 4.39 -14.12
C PRO A 59 24.78 5.12 -13.58
N GLU A 60 24.80 6.46 -13.63
CA GLU A 60 25.93 7.26 -13.16
C GLU A 60 26.06 7.17 -11.64
N THR A 61 24.92 7.23 -10.95
CA THR A 61 24.86 7.13 -9.48
C THR A 61 24.61 5.70 -8.98
N GLY A 62 24.19 4.78 -9.85
CA GLY A 62 23.79 3.42 -9.50
C GLY A 62 22.47 3.34 -8.73
N VAL A 63 21.65 4.39 -8.77
CA VAL A 63 20.39 4.48 -8.01
C VAL A 63 19.21 4.07 -8.89
N ALA A 64 18.35 3.20 -8.37
CA ALA A 64 17.11 2.81 -9.03
C ALA A 64 15.89 3.03 -8.14
N ALA A 65 14.74 3.30 -8.76
CA ALA A 65 13.44 3.42 -8.11
C ALA A 65 12.41 2.51 -8.76
N CYS A 66 11.80 1.67 -7.93
CA CYS A 66 10.68 0.79 -8.25
C CYS A 66 9.64 0.80 -7.12
N GLY A 67 8.53 0.10 -7.33
CA GLY A 67 7.43 -0.02 -6.39
C GLY A 67 6.09 -0.18 -7.11
N ASP A 68 5.06 -0.51 -6.35
CA ASP A 68 3.67 -0.58 -6.83
C ASP A 68 3.28 0.70 -7.60
N TRP A 69 3.64 1.87 -7.08
CA TRP A 69 3.41 3.16 -7.74
C TRP A 69 3.97 3.31 -9.17
N THR A 70 4.82 2.39 -9.64
CA THR A 70 5.26 2.36 -11.04
C THR A 70 4.29 1.64 -11.96
N PHE A 71 3.85 0.42 -11.62
CA PHE A 71 3.06 -0.45 -12.51
C PHE A 71 1.58 -0.58 -12.11
N GLY A 72 1.22 -0.29 -10.86
CA GLY A 72 -0.15 -0.40 -10.35
C GLY A 72 -0.20 -0.62 -8.83
N GLY A 73 -1.37 -0.48 -8.21
CA GLY A 73 -1.48 -0.55 -6.75
C GLY A 73 -1.54 -1.94 -6.12
N ARG A 74 -1.12 -3.00 -6.83
CA ARG A 74 -1.16 -4.38 -6.31
C ARG A 74 0.22 -4.86 -5.89
N THR A 75 0.24 -5.89 -5.05
CA THR A 75 1.48 -6.57 -4.65
C THR A 75 2.25 -7.15 -5.84
N SER A 76 1.54 -7.64 -6.86
CA SER A 76 2.16 -8.12 -8.11
C SER A 76 2.93 -7.01 -8.83
N ASP A 77 2.35 -5.80 -8.87
CA ASP A 77 2.93 -4.65 -9.56
C ASP A 77 4.23 -4.21 -8.87
N ALA A 78 4.26 -4.24 -7.53
CA ALA A 78 5.49 -4.02 -6.76
C ALA A 78 6.57 -5.05 -7.11
N TYR A 79 6.21 -6.34 -7.15
CA TYR A 79 7.15 -7.41 -7.49
C TYR A 79 7.70 -7.24 -8.91
N ASP A 80 6.82 -7.06 -9.90
CA ASP A 80 7.19 -6.92 -11.30
C ASP A 80 8.07 -5.69 -11.54
N SER A 81 7.82 -4.58 -10.84
CA SER A 81 8.67 -3.39 -10.90
C SER A 81 10.08 -3.63 -10.33
N GLY A 82 10.20 -4.43 -9.26
CA GLY A 82 11.49 -4.84 -8.73
C GLY A 82 12.27 -5.72 -9.71
N VAL A 83 11.57 -6.65 -10.36
CA VAL A 83 12.16 -7.49 -11.42
C VAL A 83 12.61 -6.63 -12.61
N ALA A 84 11.84 -5.63 -13.02
CA ALA A 84 12.19 -4.74 -14.12
C ALA A 84 13.48 -3.95 -13.81
N VAL A 85 13.59 -3.33 -12.63
CA VAL A 85 14.83 -2.67 -12.20
C VAL A 85 16.01 -3.63 -12.13
N GLY A 86 15.81 -4.83 -11.57
CA GLY A 86 16.86 -5.84 -11.49
C GLY A 86 17.45 -6.20 -12.86
N LYS A 87 16.60 -6.27 -13.89
CA LYS A 87 17.04 -6.48 -15.28
C LYS A 87 17.87 -5.29 -15.79
N GLU A 88 17.39 -4.05 -15.63
CA GLU A 88 18.12 -2.86 -16.07
C GLU A 88 19.52 -2.75 -15.43
N ILE A 89 19.60 -3.03 -14.12
CA ILE A 89 20.88 -3.04 -13.39
C ILE A 89 21.79 -4.16 -13.89
N SER A 90 21.27 -5.38 -14.07
CA SER A 90 22.08 -6.52 -14.57
C SER A 90 22.69 -6.19 -15.94
N THR A 91 21.86 -5.71 -16.87
CA THR A 91 22.32 -5.32 -18.21
C THR A 91 23.39 -4.24 -18.15
N TYR A 92 23.23 -3.22 -17.30
CA TYR A 92 24.25 -2.19 -17.15
C TYR A 92 25.57 -2.74 -16.60
N LEU A 93 25.52 -3.62 -15.60
CA LEU A 93 26.71 -4.23 -15.00
C LEU A 93 27.44 -5.21 -15.92
N GLU A 94 26.73 -5.82 -16.87
CA GLU A 94 27.32 -6.65 -17.91
C GLU A 94 28.08 -5.78 -18.92
N LEU A 95 27.41 -4.75 -19.46
CA LEU A 95 28.02 -3.81 -20.42
C LEU A 95 29.23 -3.06 -19.84
N SER A 96 29.17 -2.72 -18.55
CA SER A 96 30.25 -1.99 -17.87
C SER A 96 31.49 -2.84 -17.60
N ARG A 97 31.42 -4.19 -17.73
CA ARG A 97 32.58 -5.08 -17.59
C ARG A 97 33.32 -5.31 -18.89
N GLU A 98 32.72 -4.95 -20.02
CA GLU A 98 33.30 -5.12 -21.35
C GLU A 98 34.07 -3.88 -21.84
N LEU A 99 34.07 -2.80 -21.05
CA LEU A 99 34.80 -1.55 -21.27
C LEU A 99 36.01 -1.45 -20.33
#